data_AF-X1UN44-F1
#
_entry.id   AF-X1UN44-F1
#
_cell.length_a   1.000
_cell.length_b   1.000
_cell.length_c   1.000
_cell.angle_alpha   90.00
_cell.angle_beta   90.00
_cell.angle_gamma   90.00
#
_symmetry.space_group_name_H-M   'P 1'
#
loop_
_entity.id
_entity.type
_entity.pdbx_description
1 polymer ?
#
loop_
_entity_poly.entity_id
_entity_poly.type
_entity_poly.pdbx_seq_one_letter_code
_entity_poly.pdbx_strand_id
1 'polypeptide(L)'
;AQGMIAKLRALGIHIEWQRVQEIAGSSSMGRPHIAQAMLEKGYIASIKEAFTKYISRDGPAYVDREKMTPVEAVELILKANGLPVLAHPLTVSDPEIMVSQLKAAGLVGIEAYYGGYTADERNRLINLAERYSLIASGGSDYHGLDASTD
;
A
#
# COMPACT_ATOMS: atom_id res chain seq x y z
N ALA A 1 -7.83 10.85 5.74
CA ALA A 1 -6.97 11.48 6.75
C ALA A 1 -7.78 12.42 7.66
N GLN A 2 -8.47 13.43 7.12
CA GLN A 2 -9.37 14.31 7.92
C GLN A 2 -10.42 13.55 8.74
N GLY A 3 -11.09 12.54 8.16
CA GLY A 3 -12.03 11.70 8.91
C GLY A 3 -11.39 10.94 10.08
N MET A 4 -10.14 10.49 9.93
CA MET A 4 -9.41 9.83 11.03
C MET A 4 -9.04 10.83 12.13
N ILE A 5 -8.66 12.05 11.76
CA ILE A 5 -8.40 13.14 12.71
C ILE A 5 -9.66 13.49 13.50
N ALA A 6 -10.83 13.51 12.84
CA ALA A 6 -12.11 13.72 13.51
C ALA A 6 -12.42 12.61 14.54
N LYS A 7 -12.16 11.35 14.18
CA LYS A 7 -12.30 10.24 15.13
C LYS A 7 -11.29 10.30 16.28
N LEU A 8 -10.03 10.63 16.01
CA LEU A 8 -9.01 10.85 17.05
C LEU A 8 -9.42 11.98 18.02
N ARG A 9 -10.00 13.07 17.50
CA ARG A 9 -10.51 14.16 18.33
C ARG A 9 -11.60 13.69 19.29
N ALA A 10 -12.51 12.83 18.83
CA ALA A 10 -13.54 12.23 19.69
C ALA A 10 -12.94 11.33 20.80
N LEU A 11 -11.71 10.86 20.63
CA LEU A 11 -10.95 10.09 21.62
C LEU A 11 -10.04 10.98 22.50
N GLY A 12 -10.16 12.30 22.41
CA GLY A 12 -9.32 13.26 23.14
C GLY A 12 -7.94 13.52 22.52
N ILE A 13 -7.66 12.94 21.36
CA ILE A 13 -6.38 13.09 20.65
C ILE A 13 -6.51 14.22 19.62
N HIS A 14 -5.91 15.37 19.91
CA HIS A 14 -6.06 16.58 19.11
C HIS A 14 -4.85 16.76 18.18
N ILE A 15 -5.08 16.48 16.89
CA ILE A 15 -4.07 16.63 15.83
C ILE A 15 -4.54 17.70 14.85
N GLU A 16 -3.66 18.65 14.55
CA GLU A 16 -3.93 19.69 13.56
C GLU A 16 -3.77 19.14 12.14
N TRP A 17 -4.77 19.41 11.29
CA TRP A 17 -4.74 18.97 9.90
C TRP A 17 -3.53 19.54 9.15
N GLN A 18 -3.24 20.83 9.34
CA GLN A 18 -2.11 21.51 8.73
C GLN A 18 -0.78 20.83 9.08
N ARG A 19 -0.61 20.37 10.33
CA ARG A 19 0.62 19.70 10.73
C ARG A 19 0.81 18.37 10.01
N VAL A 20 -0.27 17.61 9.81
CA VAL A 20 -0.22 16.37 9.02
C VAL A 20 0.14 16.64 7.55
N GLN A 21 -0.33 17.76 6.99
CA GLN A 21 0.05 18.19 5.63
C GLN A 21 1.54 18.54 5.54
N GLU A 22 2.07 19.29 6.52
CA GLU A 22 3.49 19.64 6.59
C GLU A 22 4.39 18.40 6.66
N ILE A 23 4.02 17.42 7.49
CA ILE A 23 4.78 16.16 7.62
C ILE A 23 4.75 15.37 6.30
N ALA A 24 3.63 15.39 5.58
CA ALA A 24 3.53 14.71 4.29
C ALA A 24 4.28 15.42 3.16
N GLY A 25 4.45 16.75 3.26
CA GLY A 25 5.07 17.55 2.20
C GLY A 25 4.37 17.36 0.86
N SER A 26 5.13 16.99 -0.17
CA SER A 26 4.62 16.68 -1.51
C SER A 26 4.16 15.23 -1.70
N SER A 27 4.27 14.38 -0.66
CA SER A 27 3.93 12.96 -0.75
C SER A 27 2.43 12.70 -0.51
N SER A 28 1.99 11.48 -0.84
CA SER A 28 0.61 11.07 -0.59
C SER A 28 0.32 10.93 0.91
N MET A 29 -0.64 11.73 1.39
CA MET A 29 -1.04 11.71 2.80
C MET A 29 -1.70 10.38 3.22
N GLY A 30 -1.16 9.82 4.29
CA GLY A 30 -1.53 8.52 4.82
C GLY A 30 -1.34 8.39 6.32
N ARG A 31 -1.68 7.21 6.85
CA ARG A 31 -1.60 6.86 8.28
C ARG A 31 -0.23 7.11 8.93
N PRO A 32 0.92 6.88 8.27
CA PRO A 32 2.24 7.19 8.85
C PRO A 32 2.38 8.65 9.29
N HIS A 33 1.90 9.60 8.48
CA HIS A 33 1.94 11.03 8.81
C HIS A 33 1.05 11.40 10.00
N ILE A 34 -0.10 10.73 10.16
CA ILE A 34 -0.95 10.88 11.34
C ILE A 34 -0.23 10.33 12.58
N ALA A 35 0.38 9.15 12.48
CA ALA A 35 1.17 8.57 13.58
C ALA A 35 2.33 9.47 13.99
N GLN A 36 3.04 10.08 13.02
CA GLN A 36 4.10 11.03 13.30
C GLN A 36 3.57 12.26 14.03
N ALA A 37 2.44 12.83 13.60
CA ALA A 37 1.82 13.96 14.30
C ALA A 37 1.36 13.60 15.72
N MET A 38 0.88 12.38 15.94
CA MET A 38 0.54 11.86 17.27
C MET A 38 1.76 11.73 18.17
N LEU A 39 2.88 11.25 17.60
CA LEU A 39 4.16 11.11 18.30
C LEU A 39 4.73 12.49 18.70
N GLU A 40 4.74 13.45 17.78
CA GLU A 40 5.20 14.83 18.05
C GLU A 40 4.41 15.52 19.18
N LYS A 41 3.13 15.19 19.31
CA LYS A 41 2.25 15.71 20.37
C LYS A 41 2.31 14.90 21.68
N GLY A 42 3.06 13.81 21.71
CA GLY A 42 3.23 12.98 22.90
C GLY A 42 2.02 12.10 23.24
N TYR A 43 1.09 11.88 22.30
CA TYR A 43 -0.07 10.99 22.53
C TYR A 43 0.29 9.50 22.49
N ILE A 44 1.46 9.18 21.95
CA ILE A 44 2.01 7.83 21.81
C ILE A 44 3.51 7.87 22.03
N ALA A 45 4.11 6.74 22.39
CA ALA A 45 5.55 6.57 22.57
C ALA A 45 6.27 6.06 21.31
N SER A 46 5.54 5.52 20.32
CA SER A 46 6.12 5.04 19.06
C SER A 46 5.11 5.02 17.92
N ILE A 47 5.59 5.05 16.67
CA ILE A 47 4.73 4.89 15.48
C ILE A 47 3.96 3.56 15.53
N LYS A 48 4.61 2.48 16.01
CA LYS A 48 3.97 1.17 16.18
C LYS A 48 2.75 1.26 17.09
N GLU A 49 2.83 2.01 18.19
CA GLU A 49 1.72 2.20 19.11
C GLU A 49 0.50 2.85 18.44
N ALA A 50 0.70 3.84 17.58
CA ALA A 50 -0.40 4.44 16.82
C ALA A 50 -1.17 3.37 16.02
N PHE A 51 -0.44 2.54 15.27
CA PHE A 51 -1.07 1.48 14.49
C PHE A 51 -1.75 0.45 15.38
N THR A 52 -1.11 0.01 16.47
CA THR A 52 -1.71 -1.00 17.35
C THR A 52 -2.99 -0.50 18.03
N LYS A 53 -3.01 0.74 18.53
CA LYS A 53 -4.10 1.22 19.41
C LYS A 53 -5.19 2.03 18.69
N TYR A 54 -4.86 2.73 17.61
CA TYR A 54 -5.74 3.78 17.09
C TYR A 54 -6.07 3.65 15.61
N ILE A 55 -5.06 3.44 14.76
CA ILE A 55 -5.19 3.67 13.30
C ILE A 55 -4.95 2.41 12.43
N SER A 56 -4.83 1.21 13.03
CA SER A 56 -4.95 -0.07 12.31
C SER A 56 -6.31 -0.20 11.63
N ARG A 57 -6.51 -1.21 10.77
CA ARG A 57 -7.80 -1.43 10.10
C ARG A 57 -8.95 -1.67 11.10
N ASP A 58 -8.65 -2.28 12.23
CA ASP A 58 -9.60 -2.54 13.31
C ASP A 58 -9.57 -1.45 14.41
N GLY A 59 -8.76 -0.41 14.20
CA GLY A 59 -8.53 0.65 15.16
C GLY A 59 -9.71 1.64 15.25
N PRO A 60 -9.95 2.24 16.43
CA PRO A 60 -11.11 3.10 16.67
C PRO A 60 -11.12 4.37 15.80
N ALA A 61 -9.96 4.83 15.33
CA ALA A 61 -9.84 6.00 14.47
C ALA A 61 -9.71 5.66 12.98
N TYR A 62 -9.81 4.38 12.59
CA TYR A 62 -9.78 3.99 11.19
C TYR A 62 -11.00 4.52 10.44
N VAL A 63 -10.76 5.03 9.24
CA VAL A 63 -11.79 5.39 8.28
C VAL A 63 -11.41 4.71 6.99
N ASP A 64 -12.28 3.84 6.50
CA ASP A 64 -12.04 3.19 5.23
C ASP A 64 -12.08 4.23 4.11
N ARG A 65 -11.20 4.04 3.14
CA ARG A 65 -11.15 4.90 1.95
C ARG A 65 -11.92 4.18 0.87
N GLU A 66 -12.75 4.91 0.14
CA GLU A 66 -13.24 4.44 -1.15
C GLU A 66 -12.01 4.21 -2.04
N LYS A 67 -11.85 2.98 -2.49
CA LYS A 67 -10.73 2.55 -3.32
C LYS A 67 -11.27 2.25 -4.69
N MET A 68 -10.51 2.66 -5.69
CA MET A 68 -10.59 2.10 -7.02
C MET A 68 -10.40 0.57 -6.92
N THR A 69 -11.25 -0.18 -7.61
CA THR A 69 -11.06 -1.61 -7.75
C THR A 69 -9.79 -1.90 -8.58
N PRO A 70 -9.16 -3.08 -8.40
CA PRO A 70 -8.02 -3.46 -9.22
C PRO A 70 -8.29 -3.42 -10.74
N VAL A 71 -9.52 -3.75 -11.17
CA VAL A 71 -9.94 -3.68 -12.58
C VAL A 71 -9.99 -2.23 -13.07
N GLU A 72 -10.63 -1.33 -12.32
CA GLU A 72 -10.67 0.10 -12.67
C GLU A 72 -9.26 0.71 -12.73
N ALA A 73 -8.33 0.25 -11.88
CA ALA A 73 -6.94 0.70 -11.91
C ALA A 73 -6.22 0.28 -13.20
N VAL A 74 -6.42 -0.97 -13.65
CA VAL A 74 -5.90 -1.46 -14.94
C VAL A 74 -6.45 -0.62 -16.09
N GLU A 75 -7.78 -0.43 -16.14
CA GLU A 75 -8.43 0.36 -17.18
C GLU A 75 -7.96 1.82 -17.20
N LEU A 76 -7.73 2.42 -16.03
CA LEU A 76 -7.24 3.79 -15.92
C LEU A 76 -5.81 3.92 -16.47
N ILE A 77 -4.91 2.99 -16.13
CA ILE A 77 -3.53 2.98 -16.63
C ILE A 77 -3.54 2.86 -18.16
N LEU A 78 -4.37 1.99 -18.72
CA LEU A 78 -4.53 1.83 -20.17
C LEU A 78 -5.07 3.11 -20.84
N LYS A 79 -6.07 3.77 -20.25
CA LYS A 79 -6.59 5.06 -20.74
C LYS A 79 -5.52 6.16 -20.76
N ALA A 80 -4.51 6.05 -19.89
CA ALA A 80 -3.35 6.93 -19.87
C ALA A 80 -2.20 6.48 -20.79
N ASN A 81 -2.42 5.46 -21.64
CA ASN A 81 -1.40 4.80 -22.49
C ASN A 81 -0.24 4.17 -21.71
N GLY A 82 -0.46 3.81 -20.44
CA GLY A 82 0.50 3.09 -19.61
C GLY A 82 0.38 1.57 -19.75
N LEU A 83 1.32 0.85 -19.16
CA LEU A 83 1.35 -0.61 -19.09
C LEU A 83 1.02 -1.07 -17.66
N PRO A 84 -0.18 -1.61 -17.40
CA PRO A 84 -0.55 -2.05 -16.06
C PRO A 84 0.21 -3.33 -15.66
N VAL A 85 0.83 -3.29 -14.49
CA VAL A 85 1.61 -4.39 -13.90
C VAL A 85 1.14 -4.64 -12.47
N LEU A 86 0.88 -5.91 -12.12
CA LEU A 86 0.53 -6.29 -10.75
C LEU A 86 1.80 -6.38 -9.88
N ALA A 87 1.98 -5.42 -8.98
CA ALA A 87 3.08 -5.41 -8.02
C ALA A 87 2.91 -6.49 -6.94
N HIS A 88 4.03 -7.03 -6.46
CA HIS A 88 4.16 -8.01 -5.38
C HIS A 88 2.95 -8.97 -5.24
N PRO A 89 2.68 -9.85 -6.25
CA PRO A 89 1.44 -10.62 -6.33
C PRO A 89 1.18 -11.53 -5.14
N LEU A 90 2.22 -11.99 -4.43
CA LEU A 90 2.05 -12.88 -3.26
C LEU A 90 1.46 -12.20 -2.02
N THR A 91 1.24 -10.88 -2.07
CA THR A 91 0.52 -10.15 -1.00
C THR A 91 -1.00 -10.30 -1.09
N VAL A 92 -1.53 -10.82 -2.20
CA VAL A 92 -2.96 -11.16 -2.33
C VAL A 92 -3.20 -12.64 -2.02
N SER A 93 -4.39 -12.95 -1.49
CA SER A 93 -4.75 -14.30 -1.03
C SER A 93 -4.71 -15.36 -2.13
N ASP A 94 -5.16 -14.99 -3.33
CA ASP A 94 -5.10 -15.85 -4.53
C ASP A 94 -4.56 -15.05 -5.72
N PRO A 95 -3.23 -15.11 -5.96
CA PRO A 95 -2.60 -14.40 -7.05
C PRO A 95 -3.09 -14.86 -8.43
N GLU A 96 -3.45 -16.13 -8.60
CA GLU A 96 -3.85 -16.67 -9.91
C GLU A 96 -5.25 -16.21 -10.30
N ILE A 97 -6.20 -16.21 -9.36
CA ILE A 97 -7.53 -15.63 -9.59
C ILE A 97 -7.41 -14.14 -9.91
N MET A 98 -6.62 -13.39 -9.14
CA MET A 98 -6.39 -11.96 -9.39
C MET A 98 -5.80 -11.72 -10.79
N VAL A 99 -4.76 -12.47 -11.16
CA VAL A 99 -4.12 -12.35 -12.48
C VAL A 99 -5.10 -12.66 -13.61
N SER A 100 -5.92 -13.71 -13.49
CA SER A 100 -6.93 -14.06 -14.48
C SER A 100 -7.95 -12.93 -14.69
N GLN A 101 -8.47 -12.37 -13.59
CA GLN A 101 -9.42 -11.26 -13.61
C GLN A 101 -8.80 -10.00 -14.25
N LEU A 102 -7.58 -9.64 -13.84
CA LEU A 102 -6.91 -8.44 -14.34
C LEU A 102 -6.45 -8.61 -15.78
N LYS A 103 -6.07 -9.82 -16.21
CA LYS A 103 -5.76 -10.12 -17.61
C LYS A 103 -6.95 -9.82 -18.51
N ALA A 104 -8.15 -10.20 -18.10
CA ALA A 104 -9.38 -9.90 -18.83
C ALA A 104 -9.63 -8.37 -18.96
N ALA A 105 -9.15 -7.58 -18.00
CA ALA A 105 -9.22 -6.11 -18.03
C ALA A 105 -8.05 -5.44 -18.80
N GLY A 106 -7.07 -6.21 -19.27
CA GLY A 106 -5.93 -5.72 -20.04
C GLY A 106 -4.60 -5.60 -19.28
N LEU A 107 -4.42 -6.36 -18.19
CA LEU A 107 -3.12 -6.48 -17.51
C LEU A 107 -2.02 -6.92 -18.49
N VAL A 108 -0.84 -6.29 -18.36
CA VAL A 108 0.31 -6.52 -19.25
C VAL A 108 1.43 -7.27 -18.56
N GLY A 109 1.61 -7.12 -17.25
CA GLY A 109 2.67 -7.79 -16.52
C GLY A 109 2.36 -8.10 -15.07
N ILE A 110 3.24 -8.88 -14.45
CA ILE A 110 3.28 -9.12 -13.01
C ILE A 110 4.71 -9.00 -12.51
N GLU A 111 4.88 -8.55 -11.28
CA GLU A 111 6.19 -8.55 -10.63
C GLU A 111 6.55 -9.96 -10.16
N ALA A 112 7.57 -10.55 -10.78
CA ALA A 112 8.10 -11.86 -10.42
C ALA A 112 9.46 -11.75 -9.71
N TYR A 113 10.22 -10.68 -9.96
CA TYR A 113 11.53 -10.46 -9.38
C TYR A 113 11.45 -9.42 -8.25
N TYR A 114 11.28 -9.89 -7.03
CA TYR A 114 11.27 -9.08 -5.82
C TYR A 114 12.27 -9.64 -4.79
N GLY A 115 12.96 -8.76 -4.06
CA GLY A 115 14.02 -9.14 -3.12
C GLY A 115 13.53 -10.06 -1.99
N GLY A 116 12.26 -9.93 -1.61
CA GLY A 116 11.63 -10.78 -0.59
C GLY A 116 11.17 -12.16 -1.08
N TYR A 117 11.31 -12.49 -2.36
CA TYR A 117 10.86 -13.78 -2.90
C TYR A 117 11.98 -14.82 -2.93
N THR A 118 11.64 -16.01 -2.45
CA THR A 118 12.43 -17.23 -2.65
C THR A 118 12.53 -17.59 -4.14
N ALA A 119 13.46 -18.49 -4.48
CA ALA A 119 13.60 -18.99 -5.84
C ALA A 119 12.32 -19.70 -6.33
N ASP A 120 11.66 -20.46 -5.46
CA ASP A 120 10.44 -21.20 -5.80
C ASP A 120 9.25 -20.25 -6.04
N GLU A 121 9.10 -19.22 -5.20
CA GLU A 121 8.10 -18.18 -5.39
C GLU A 121 8.29 -17.42 -6.70
N ARG A 122 9.53 -17.03 -6.99
CA ARG A 122 9.88 -16.38 -8.26
C ARG A 122 9.56 -17.27 -9.45
N ASN A 123 9.97 -18.53 -9.42
CA ASN A 123 9.69 -19.49 -10.50
C ASN A 123 8.18 -19.70 -10.70
N ARG A 124 7.42 -19.78 -9.60
CA ARG A 124 5.95 -19.89 -9.65
C ARG A 124 5.33 -18.68 -10.35
N LEU A 125 5.80 -17.47 -10.05
CA LEU A 125 5.31 -16.23 -10.69
C LEU A 125 5.75 -16.13 -12.15
N ILE A 126 6.98 -16.51 -12.50
CA ILE A 126 7.42 -16.56 -13.91
C ILE A 126 6.52 -17.50 -14.71
N ASN A 127 6.28 -18.72 -14.21
CA ASN A 127 5.39 -19.68 -14.86
C ASN A 127 3.95 -19.14 -14.97
N LEU A 128 3.46 -18.41 -13.97
CA LEU A 128 2.15 -17.74 -14.04
C LEU A 128 2.13 -16.66 -15.12
N ALA A 129 3.18 -15.84 -15.22
CA ALA A 129 3.30 -14.81 -16.24
C ALA A 129 3.28 -15.44 -17.65
N GLU A 130 4.04 -16.51 -17.87
CA GLU A 130 4.06 -17.26 -19.13
C GLU A 130 2.68 -17.81 -19.49
N ARG A 131 2.00 -18.48 -18.55
CA ARG A 131 0.65 -19.05 -18.77
C ARG A 131 -0.37 -18.02 -19.25
N TYR A 132 -0.28 -16.78 -18.75
CA TYR A 132 -1.21 -15.70 -19.10
C TYR A 132 -0.66 -14.75 -20.18
N SER A 133 0.50 -15.06 -20.78
CA SER A 133 1.20 -14.20 -21.75
C SER A 133 1.38 -12.77 -21.20
N LEU A 134 2.02 -12.68 -20.04
CA LEU A 134 2.31 -11.47 -19.29
C LEU A 134 3.84 -11.27 -19.18
N ILE A 135 4.25 -10.01 -19.07
CA ILE A 135 5.65 -9.66 -18.82
C ILE A 135 5.99 -9.93 -17.35
N ALA A 136 7.08 -10.65 -17.10
CA ALA A 136 7.65 -10.79 -15.77
C ALA A 136 8.56 -9.58 -15.45
N SER A 137 8.13 -8.72 -14.54
CA SER A 137 8.87 -7.51 -14.12
C SER A 137 9.55 -7.68 -12.75
N GLY A 138 10.35 -6.69 -12.36
CA GLY A 138 11.00 -6.65 -11.06
C GLY A 138 11.17 -5.24 -10.49
N GLY A 139 11.19 -5.15 -9.17
CA GLY A 139 11.33 -3.92 -8.40
C GLY A 139 11.94 -4.19 -7.02
N SER A 140 12.65 -3.19 -6.47
CA SER A 140 13.23 -3.29 -5.12
C SER A 140 12.23 -2.98 -4.01
N ASP A 141 11.12 -2.30 -4.37
CA ASP A 141 10.19 -1.68 -3.43
C ASP A 141 10.91 -0.80 -2.38
N TYR A 142 11.95 -0.06 -2.79
CA TYR A 142 12.78 0.72 -1.87
C TYR A 142 12.03 1.91 -1.26
N HIS A 143 12.06 2.01 0.08
CA HIS A 143 11.31 3.00 0.86
C HIS A 143 12.20 4.02 1.62
N GLY A 144 13.52 4.04 1.38
CA GLY A 144 14.41 5.08 1.95
C GLY A 144 14.69 4.98 3.45
N LEU A 145 14.10 4.01 4.15
CA LEU A 145 14.33 3.72 5.56
C LEU A 145 15.04 2.37 5.63
N ASP A 146 16.37 2.40 5.70
CA ASP A 146 17.13 1.17 5.86
C ASP A 146 16.78 0.48 7.18
N ALA A 147 16.61 -0.83 7.09
CA ALA A 147 16.68 -1.76 8.20
C ALA A 147 18.15 -1.95 8.59
N SER A 148 18.74 -0.95 9.25
CA SER A 148 20.00 -1.10 9.97
C SER A 148 19.84 -0.57 11.40
N THR A 149 19.00 -1.27 12.15
CA THR A 149 19.21 -1.46 13.59
C THR A 149 19.32 -2.97 13.80
N ASP A 150 20.49 -3.49 13.45
CA ASP A 150 21.09 -4.63 14.16
C ASP A 150 22.32 -4.09 14.90
#